data_AF-A0A177N5M5-F1
#
_entry.id   AF-A0A177N5M5-F1
#
_cell.length_a   1.000
_cell.length_b   1.000
_cell.length_c   1.000
_cell.angle_alpha   90.00
_cell.angle_beta   90.00
_cell.angle_gamma   90.00
#
_symmetry.space_group_name_H-M   'P 1'
#
loop_
_entity.id
_entity.type
_entity.pdbx_description
1 polymer ?
#
loop_
_entity_poly.entity_id
_entity_poly.type
_entity_poly.pdbx_seq_one_letter_code
_entity_poly.pdbx_strand_id
1 'polypeptide(L)'
;MIDLFFFETEAEAIAAAHALEKLGGRAKKILSECIQHQIITRKSVSETARTLESEGFIFIKEFDGLFDKSFEIRPSLFGEEAMDIDLLIHNHD
;
A
#
# COMPACT_ATOMS: atom_id res chain seq x y z
N MET A 1 6.38 -19.89 -5.14
CA MET A 1 6.08 -19.66 -3.71
C MET A 1 6.59 -18.27 -3.40
N ILE A 2 5.72 -17.35 -3.01
CA ILE A 2 6.17 -16.04 -2.50
C ILE A 2 6.76 -16.30 -1.12
N ASP A 3 7.92 -15.73 -0.86
CA ASP A 3 8.47 -15.70 0.50
C ASP A 3 7.75 -14.59 1.27
N LEU A 4 7.02 -14.99 2.32
CA LEU A 4 6.35 -14.06 3.23
C LEU A 4 7.32 -13.69 4.36
N PHE A 5 7.55 -12.40 4.55
CA PHE A 5 8.43 -11.84 5.57
C PHE A 5 7.64 -11.06 6.65
N PHE A 6 6.51 -10.45 6.29
CA PHE A 6 5.60 -9.78 7.22
C PHE A 6 4.56 -10.76 7.78
N PHE A 7 3.90 -11.52 6.90
CA PHE A 7 2.86 -12.45 7.33
C PHE A 7 3.46 -13.76 7.84
N GLU A 8 2.96 -14.26 8.97
CA GLU A 8 3.41 -15.53 9.52
C GLU A 8 2.79 -16.71 8.74
N THR A 9 1.63 -16.49 8.13
CA THR A 9 0.91 -17.52 7.36
C THR A 9 0.36 -17.00 6.03
N GLU A 10 0.19 -17.91 5.08
CA GLU A 10 -0.45 -17.61 3.79
C GLU A 10 -1.90 -17.12 3.95
N ALA A 11 -2.63 -17.65 4.95
CA ALA A 11 -3.99 -17.24 5.22
C ALA A 11 -4.11 -15.76 5.63
N GLU A 12 -3.14 -15.24 6.40
CA GLU A 12 -3.08 -13.82 6.75
C GLU A 12 -2.79 -12.96 5.52
N ALA A 13 -1.86 -13.40 4.67
CA ALA A 13 -1.50 -12.69 3.45
C ALA A 13 -2.67 -12.62 2.46
N ILE A 14 -3.44 -13.72 2.32
CA ILE A 14 -4.67 -13.77 1.52
C ILE A 14 -5.75 -12.84 2.12
N ALA A 15 -5.91 -12.82 3.45
CA ALA A 15 -6.88 -11.93 4.09
C ALA A 15 -6.52 -10.45 3.84
N ALA A 16 -5.23 -10.10 3.87
CA ALA A 16 -4.75 -8.76 3.56
C ALA A 16 -4.95 -8.40 2.08
N ALA A 17 -4.69 -9.33 1.15
CA ALA A 17 -4.99 -9.15 -0.27
C ALA A 17 -6.48 -8.87 -0.51
N HIS A 18 -7.38 -9.63 0.13
CA HIS A 18 -8.82 -9.36 0.05
C HIS A 18 -9.22 -8.03 0.71
N ALA A 19 -8.55 -7.61 1.78
CA ALA A 19 -8.77 -6.28 2.34
C ALA A 19 -8.38 -5.20 1.33
N LEU A 20 -7.23 -5.33 0.68
CA LEU A 20 -6.77 -4.43 -0.39
C LEU A 20 -7.74 -4.41 -1.58
N GLU A 21 -8.26 -5.57 -1.97
CA GLU A 21 -9.24 -5.71 -3.05
C GLU A 21 -10.52 -4.92 -2.76
N LYS A 22 -11.03 -5.01 -1.52
CA LYS A 22 -12.23 -4.26 -1.06
C LYS A 22 -12.03 -2.74 -1.06
N LEU A 23 -10.80 -2.26 -0.92
CA LEU A 23 -10.48 -0.83 -1.06
C LEU A 23 -10.54 -0.33 -2.53
N GLY A 24 -10.54 -1.26 -3.49
CA GLY A 24 -10.79 -1.00 -4.90
C GLY A 24 -9.57 -0.55 -5.71
N GLY A 25 -9.74 -0.49 -7.04
CA GLY A 25 -8.63 -0.31 -7.98
C GLY A 25 -7.81 0.98 -7.81
N ARG A 26 -8.40 2.05 -7.25
CA ARG A 26 -7.65 3.28 -6.94
C ARG A 26 -6.64 3.06 -5.81
N ALA A 27 -7.02 2.33 -4.77
CA ALA A 27 -6.14 1.99 -3.67
C ALA A 27 -4.98 1.12 -4.17
N LYS A 28 -5.30 0.10 -4.98
CA LYS A 28 -4.29 -0.75 -5.63
C LYS A 28 -3.29 0.05 -6.48
N LYS A 29 -3.78 1.00 -7.27
CA LYS A 29 -2.92 1.87 -8.08
C LYS A 29 -1.97 2.72 -7.23
N ILE A 30 -2.47 3.32 -6.15
CA ILE A 30 -1.64 4.14 -5.25
C ILE A 30 -0.58 3.27 -4.58
N LEU A 31 -0.96 2.10 -4.06
CA LEU A 31 -0.03 1.19 -3.41
C LEU A 31 1.03 0.68 -4.40
N SER A 32 0.63 0.26 -5.60
CA SER A 32 1.55 -0.18 -6.67
C SER A 32 2.56 0.92 -7.04
N GLU A 33 2.12 2.17 -7.14
CA GLU A 33 3.02 3.30 -7.39
C GLU A 33 4.01 3.50 -6.23
N CYS A 34 3.55 3.39 -4.97
CA CYS A 34 4.43 3.45 -3.79
C CYS A 34 5.47 2.33 -3.80
N ILE A 35 5.09 1.10 -4.14
CA ILE A 35 5.99 -0.06 -4.21
C ILE A 35 7.03 0.15 -5.31
N GLN A 36 6.61 0.59 -6.50
CA GLN A 36 7.53 0.82 -7.62
C GLN A 36 8.59 1.88 -7.33
N HIS A 37 8.20 2.96 -6.65
CA HIS A 37 9.08 4.10 -6.40
C HIS A 37 9.73 4.09 -5.02
N GLN A 38 9.29 3.21 -4.11
CA GLN A 38 9.66 3.10 -2.70
C GLN A 38 9.33 4.33 -1.85
N ILE A 39 9.38 5.52 -2.43
CA ILE A 39 8.96 6.79 -1.84
C ILE A 39 8.34 7.64 -2.95
N ILE A 40 7.12 8.14 -2.71
CA ILE A 40 6.51 9.18 -3.55
C ILE A 40 6.31 10.45 -2.73
N THR A 41 6.63 11.61 -3.34
CA THR A 41 6.35 12.91 -2.74
C THR A 41 5.14 13.54 -3.40
N ARG A 42 4.21 14.07 -2.60
CA ARG A 42 2.98 14.73 -3.06
C ARG A 42 2.76 16.05 -2.32
N LYS A 43 2.07 17.00 -2.96
CA LYS A 43 1.62 18.25 -2.32
C LYS A 43 0.37 18.08 -1.46
N SER A 44 -0.38 17.00 -1.69
CA SER A 44 -1.59 16.65 -0.95
C SER A 44 -1.77 15.13 -0.90
N VAL A 45 -2.57 14.68 0.05
CA VAL A 45 -2.90 13.26 0.25
C VAL A 45 -4.39 13.07 -0.01
N SER A 46 -4.74 12.16 -0.90
CA SER A 46 -6.14 11.82 -1.14
C SER A 46 -6.73 11.00 0.01
N GLU A 47 -8.04 11.04 0.20
CA GLU A 47 -8.75 10.19 1.17
C GLU A 47 -8.40 8.70 1.02
N THR A 48 -8.35 8.17 -0.21
CA THR A 48 -7.93 6.78 -0.46
C THR A 48 -6.54 6.45 0.07
N ALA A 49 -5.60 7.40 0.02
CA ALA A 49 -4.26 7.20 0.59
C ALA A 49 -4.30 7.24 2.13
N ARG A 50 -5.16 8.07 2.73
CA ARG A 50 -5.41 8.03 4.17
C ARG A 50 -6.06 6.72 4.60
N THR A 51 -6.96 6.16 3.80
CA THR A 51 -7.54 4.84 4.07
C THR A 51 -6.48 3.73 3.98
N LEU A 52 -5.62 3.75 2.97
CA LEU A 52 -4.50 2.81 2.89
C LEU A 52 -3.55 2.94 4.09
N GLU A 53 -3.29 4.15 4.56
CA GLU A 53 -2.49 4.40 5.77
C GLU A 53 -3.17 3.84 7.03
N SER A 54 -4.48 4.07 7.21
CA SER A 54 -5.21 3.57 8.37
C SER A 54 -5.30 2.05 8.42
N GLU A 55 -5.33 1.41 7.25
CA GLU A 55 -5.31 -0.04 7.10
C GLU A 55 -3.87 -0.62 7.09
N GLY A 56 -2.85 0.22 7.22
CA GLY A 56 -1.45 -0.20 7.37
C GLY A 56 -0.71 -0.54 6.07
N PHE A 57 -1.30 -0.32 4.89
CA PHE A 57 -0.69 -0.61 3.58
C PHE A 57 0.42 0.36 3.18
N ILE A 58 0.36 1.60 3.66
CA ILE A 58 1.36 2.65 3.39
C ILE A 58 1.63 3.47 4.65
N PHE A 59 2.74 4.17 4.66
CA PHE A 59 3.08 5.19 5.67
C PHE A 59 3.05 6.57 5.02
N ILE A 60 2.45 7.56 5.69
CA ILE A 60 2.46 8.95 5.23
C ILE A 60 3.17 9.82 6.25
N LYS A 61 4.24 10.47 5.81
CA LYS A 61 4.95 11.46 6.60
C LYS A 61 4.68 12.86 6.06
N GLU A 62 4.13 13.71 6.91
CA GLU A 62 3.88 15.11 6.60
C GLU A 62 5.12 15.96 6.90
N PHE A 63 5.44 16.85 5.97
CA PHE A 63 6.48 17.87 6.11
C PHE A 63 5.83 19.24 5.95
N ASP A 64 5.85 20.00 7.02
CA ASP A 64 5.30 21.35 7.06
C ASP A 64 6.47 22.34 7.07
N GLY A 65 6.90 22.73 5.87
CA GLY A 65 7.86 23.81 5.70
C GLY A 65 7.16 25.15 5.83
N LEU A 66 7.89 26.19 6.26
CA LEU A 66 7.38 27.57 6.38
C LEU A 66 6.68 28.10 5.10
N PHE A 67 6.99 27.51 3.94
CA PHE A 67 6.48 27.96 2.64
C PHE A 67 5.85 26.85 1.79
N ASP A 68 6.02 25.57 2.15
CA ASP A 68 5.53 24.46 1.35
C ASP A 68 5.15 23.27 2.24
N LYS A 69 3.94 22.76 2.00
CA LYS A 69 3.44 21.52 2.58
C LYS A 69 3.69 20.38 1.61
N SER A 70 4.33 19.33 2.11
CA SER A 70 4.56 18.11 1.32
C SER A 70 4.36 16.85 2.15
N PHE A 71 4.13 15.75 1.45
CA PHE A 71 3.89 14.45 2.04
C PHE A 71 4.78 13.43 1.34
N GLU A 72 5.57 12.69 2.12
CA GLU A 72 6.21 11.47 1.64
C GLU A 72 5.30 10.29 1.94
N ILE A 73 5.07 9.46 0.94
CA ILE A 73 4.28 8.23 1.06
C ILE A 73 5.20 7.07 0.72
N ARG A 74 5.21 6.04 1.56
CA ARG A 74 6.03 4.85 1.42
C ARG A 74 5.17 3.60 1.55
N PRO A 75 5.47 2.52 0.81
CA PRO A 75 4.82 1.25 1.08
C PRO A 75 5.24 0.73 2.46
N SER A 76 4.38 -0.10 3.05
CA SER A 76 4.77 -0.98 4.16
C SER A 76 5.08 -2.37 3.63
N LEU A 77 5.85 -3.17 4.39
CA LEU A 77 6.09 -4.57 4.03
C LEU A 77 4.78 -5.38 3.97
N PHE A 78 3.85 -5.11 4.88
CA PHE A 78 2.48 -5.62 4.83
C PHE A 78 1.80 -5.31 3.50
N GLY A 79 1.91 -4.07 3.02
CA GLY A 79 1.28 -3.65 1.76
C GLY A 79 1.96 -4.22 0.52
N GLU A 80 3.29 -4.36 0.54
CA GLU A 80 4.05 -5.06 -0.51
C GLU A 80 3.57 -6.49 -0.66
N GLU A 81 3.58 -7.26 0.43
CA GLU A 81 3.20 -8.67 0.38
C GLU A 81 1.72 -8.86 0.05
N ALA A 82 0.84 -8.01 0.58
CA ALA A 82 -0.58 -8.08 0.25
C ALA A 82 -0.85 -7.78 -1.24
N MET A 83 -0.09 -6.88 -1.85
CA MET A 83 -0.18 -6.61 -3.29
C MET A 83 0.32 -7.80 -4.11
N ASP A 84 1.44 -8.40 -3.74
CA ASP A 84 1.98 -9.56 -4.46
C ASP A 84 1.00 -10.75 -4.41
N ILE A 85 0.34 -10.97 -3.27
CA ILE A 85 -0.72 -11.99 -3.14
C ILE A 85 -1.97 -11.63 -3.94
N ASP A 86 -2.44 -10.37 -3.92
CA ASP A 86 -3.57 -9.92 -4.77
C ASP A 86 -3.28 -10.18 -6.25
N LEU A 87 -2.07 -9.88 -6.71
CA LEU A 87 -1.65 -10.15 -8.08
C LEU A 87 -1.61 -11.64 -8.41
N LEU A 88 -1.13 -12.49 -7.50
CA LEU A 88 -1.15 -13.94 -7.73
C LEU A 88 -2.57 -14.49 -7.84
N ILE A 89 -3.47 -14.08 -6.94
CA ILE A 89 -4.87 -14.54 -6.94
C ILE A 89 -5.54 -14.23 -8.29
N HIS A 90 -5.33 -13.03 -8.83
CA HIS A 90 -6.01 -12.55 -10.04
C HIS A 90 -5.30 -12.87 -11.36
N ASN A 91 -4.02 -13.27 -11.35
CA ASN A 91 -3.31 -13.71 -12.56
C ASN A 91 -3.55 -15.20 -12.89
N HIS A 92 -4.30 -15.92 -12.06
CA HIS A 92 -4.68 -17.32 -12.26
C HIS A 92 -6.13 -17.52 -12.72
N ASP A 93 -6.88 -16.43 -12.93
CA ASP A 93 -8.19 -16.40 -13.60
C ASP A 93 -8.06 -16.06 -15.10
#